data_AF-A0A1I7IGJ1-F1
#
_entry.id   AF-A0A1I7IGJ1-F1
#
_cell.length_a   1.000
_cell.length_b   1.000
_cell.length_c   1.000
_cell.angle_alpha   90.00
_cell.angle_beta   90.00
_cell.angle_gamma   90.00
#
_symmetry.space_group_name_H-M   'P 1'
#
loop_
_entity.id
_entity.type
_entity.pdbx_description
1 polymer ?
#
loop_
_entity_poly.entity_id
_entity_poly.type
_entity_poly.pdbx_seq_one_letter_code
_entity_poly.pdbx_strand_id
1 'polypeptide(L)'
;MPLLKRLGFYFIGFSIGIIFLIFFFKNKKSEFCYFPNCRVLKEIRENEFQIDEKAQPILASNKIEEQDIEDILTYGEVNFSESDTHAEPCRTYVIEAIWNEKNITFTVKNCPDYALLENVSVN
;
A
#
# COMPACT_ATOMS: atom_id res chain seq x y z
N MET A 1 -27.71 -43.59 1.31
CA MET A 1 -26.52 -42.91 1.87
C MET A 1 -26.95 -41.66 2.66
N PRO A 2 -27.04 -41.71 3.99
CA PRO A 2 -27.51 -40.60 4.83
C PRO A 2 -26.55 -39.40 4.84
N LEU A 3 -25.26 -39.64 4.59
CA LEU A 3 -24.22 -38.62 4.57
C LEU A 3 -24.42 -37.59 3.44
N LEU A 4 -24.75 -38.04 2.21
CA LEU A 4 -24.98 -37.14 1.07
C LEU A 4 -26.17 -36.20 1.31
N LYS A 5 -27.25 -36.70 1.92
CA LYS A 5 -28.42 -35.86 2.24
C LYS A 5 -28.05 -34.79 3.26
N ARG A 6 -27.33 -35.16 4.33
CA ARG A 6 -26.84 -34.22 5.35
C ARG A 6 -25.91 -33.17 4.75
N LEU A 7 -25.02 -33.57 3.84
CA LEU A 7 -24.10 -32.67 3.16
C LEU A 7 -24.83 -31.71 2.21
N GLY A 8 -25.86 -32.19 1.48
CA GLY A 8 -26.70 -31.35 0.63
C GLY A 8 -27.43 -30.24 1.41
N PHE A 9 -28.02 -30.58 2.56
CA PHE A 9 -28.65 -29.57 3.42
C PHE A 9 -27.65 -28.55 3.99
N TYR A 10 -26.41 -28.98 4.30
CA TYR A 10 -25.35 -28.08 4.72
C TYR A 10 -24.97 -27.09 3.61
N PHE A 11 -24.83 -27.56 2.36
CA PHE A 11 -24.48 -26.68 1.24
C PHE A 11 -25.54 -25.63 0.94
N ILE A 12 -26.83 -25.92 1.13
CA ILE A 12 -27.89 -24.92 0.98
C ILE A 12 -27.70 -23.77 1.98
N GLY A 13 -27.47 -24.07 3.26
CA GLY A 13 -27.20 -23.06 4.28
C GLY A 13 -25.90 -22.31 4.02
N PHE A 14 -24.84 -23.03 3.62
CA PHE A 14 -23.54 -22.45 3.27
C PHE A 14 -23.65 -21.48 2.07
N SER A 15 -24.39 -21.83 1.03
CA SER A 15 -24.62 -20.97 -0.13
C SER A 15 -25.36 -19.68 0.26
N ILE A 16 -26.38 -19.76 1.12
CA ILE A 16 -27.07 -18.58 1.65
C ILE A 16 -26.10 -17.69 2.44
N GLY A 17 -25.23 -18.30 3.27
CA GLY A 17 -24.19 -17.59 4.00
C GLY A 17 -23.18 -16.87 3.09
N ILE A 18 -22.74 -17.51 2.02
CA ILE A 18 -21.85 -16.90 1.02
C ILE A 18 -22.51 -15.68 0.38
N ILE A 19 -23.78 -15.79 -0.02
CA ILE A 19 -24.51 -14.67 -0.63
C ILE A 19 -24.54 -13.47 0.33
N PHE A 20 -24.87 -13.71 1.61
CA PHE A 20 -24.86 -12.66 2.63
C PHE A 20 -23.49 -12.00 2.80
N LEU A 21 -22.41 -12.81 2.87
CA LEU A 21 -21.04 -12.28 2.97
C LEU A 21 -20.67 -11.43 1.75
N ILE A 22 -21.00 -11.88 0.54
CA ILE A 22 -20.74 -11.10 -0.68
C ILE A 22 -21.40 -9.72 -0.59
N PHE A 23 -22.67 -9.64 -0.18
CA PHE A 23 -23.35 -8.35 -0.01
C PHE A 23 -22.70 -7.46 1.05
N PHE A 24 -22.23 -8.03 2.16
CA PHE A 24 -21.57 -7.28 3.22
C PHE A 24 -20.20 -6.71 2.80
N PHE A 25 -19.43 -7.47 2.02
CA PHE A 25 -18.10 -7.06 1.57
C PHE A 25 -18.07 -6.29 0.24
N LYS A 26 -19.14 -6.33 -0.56
CA LYS A 26 -19.19 -5.75 -1.92
C LYS A 26 -18.71 -4.29 -2.02
N ASN A 27 -18.99 -3.48 -1.01
CA ASN A 27 -18.65 -2.05 -1.01
C ASN A 27 -17.48 -1.70 -0.09
N LYS A 28 -16.81 -2.69 0.52
CA LYS A 28 -15.65 -2.45 1.37
C LYS A 28 -14.39 -2.81 0.58
N LYS A 29 -13.59 -1.79 0.20
CA LYS A 29 -12.21 -1.97 -0.30
C LYS A 29 -11.31 -2.45 0.85
N SER A 30 -11.55 -3.68 1.30
CA SER A 30 -10.91 -4.26 2.48
C SER A 30 -9.55 -4.81 2.07
N GLU A 31 -8.51 -4.01 2.22
CA GLU A 31 -7.13 -4.48 2.04
C GLU A 31 -6.58 -4.98 3.38
N PHE A 32 -6.32 -6.29 3.47
CA PHE A 32 -5.77 -6.91 4.67
C PHE A 32 -4.23 -6.91 4.61
N CYS A 33 -3.63 -5.80 5.04
CA CYS A 33 -2.17 -5.67 5.17
C CYS A 33 -1.65 -6.32 6.47
N TYR A 34 -1.36 -7.62 6.42
CA TYR A 34 -0.79 -8.35 7.56
C TYR A 34 0.72 -8.12 7.73
N PHE A 35 1.44 -7.86 6.64
CA PHE A 35 2.89 -7.71 6.66
C PHE A 35 3.33 -6.25 6.83
N PRO A 36 4.51 -6.00 7.45
CA PRO A 36 5.03 -4.66 7.67
C PRO A 36 5.10 -3.80 6.40
N ASN A 37 5.58 -4.36 5.29
CA ASN A 37 5.69 -3.65 4.00
C ASN A 37 4.34 -3.04 3.57
N CYS A 38 3.31 -3.88 3.42
CA CYS A 38 1.96 -3.47 3.03
C CYS A 38 1.39 -2.44 4.00
N ARG A 39 1.62 -2.63 5.31
CA ARG A 39 1.10 -1.71 6.33
C ARG A 39 1.66 -0.31 6.18
N VAL A 40 2.98 -0.18 6.03
CA VAL A 40 3.65 1.12 5.86
C VAL A 40 3.20 1.80 4.57
N LEU A 41 3.23 1.07 3.46
CA LEU A 41 2.80 1.58 2.17
C LEU A 41 1.35 2.07 2.18
N LYS A 42 0.45 1.28 2.78
CA LYS A 42 -0.96 1.65 2.95
C LYS A 42 -1.12 2.89 3.84
N GLU A 43 -0.40 2.95 4.95
CA GLU A 43 -0.44 4.10 5.87
C GLU A 43 -0.03 5.39 5.15
N ILE A 44 1.04 5.34 4.34
CA ILE A 44 1.49 6.48 3.52
C ILE A 44 0.42 6.91 2.51
N ARG A 45 -0.27 5.96 1.85
CA ARG A 45 -1.34 6.25 0.88
C ARG A 45 -2.63 6.78 1.52
N GLU A 46 -2.88 6.45 2.79
CA GLU A 46 -4.07 6.90 3.52
C GLU A 46 -3.90 8.33 4.07
N ASN A 47 -2.66 8.78 4.27
CA ASN A 47 -2.32 10.12 4.72
C ASN A 47 -2.32 11.14 3.57
N GLU A 48 -2.46 12.43 3.90
CA GLU A 48 -2.34 13.50 2.89
C GLU A 48 -0.92 13.53 2.32
N PHE A 49 -0.77 13.20 1.04
CA PHE A 49 0.53 13.10 0.38
C PHE A 49 1.01 14.46 -0.13
N GLN A 50 2.21 14.85 0.28
CA GLN A 50 2.85 16.12 -0.04
C GLN A 50 4.21 15.86 -0.69
N ILE A 51 4.63 16.74 -1.59
CA ILE A 51 5.90 16.64 -2.30
C ILE A 51 6.78 17.82 -1.89
N ASP A 52 7.94 17.53 -1.33
CA ASP A 52 8.93 18.54 -0.96
C ASP A 52 9.45 19.26 -2.23
N GLU A 53 9.78 20.55 -2.10
CA GLU A 53 10.35 21.37 -3.18
C GLU A 53 11.62 20.75 -3.78
N LYS A 54 12.37 19.96 -3.00
CA LYS A 54 13.56 19.24 -3.47
C LYS A 54 13.24 18.06 -4.38
N ALA A 55 12.11 17.39 -4.16
CA ALA A 55 11.69 16.22 -4.93
C ALA A 55 11.00 16.62 -6.25
N GLN A 56 10.29 17.75 -6.28
CA GLN A 56 9.58 18.25 -7.47
C GLN A 56 10.44 18.32 -8.75
N PRO A 57 11.65 18.91 -8.77
CA PRO A 57 12.45 18.97 -9.99
C PRO A 57 12.92 17.59 -10.47
N ILE A 58 13.14 16.63 -9.56
CA ILE A 58 13.57 15.27 -9.90
C ILE A 58 12.42 14.50 -10.54
N LEU A 59 11.22 14.62 -9.98
CA LEU A 59 10.00 14.05 -10.57
C LEU A 59 9.73 14.64 -11.96
N ALA A 60 9.80 15.97 -12.08
CA ALA A 60 9.55 16.67 -13.34
C ALA A 60 10.58 16.33 -14.44
N SER A 61 11.87 16.26 -14.09
CA SER A 61 12.94 15.94 -15.04
C SER A 61 12.88 14.48 -15.52
N ASN A 62 12.45 13.56 -14.67
CA ASN A 62 12.26 12.17 -15.02
C ASN A 62 10.87 11.87 -15.61
N LYS A 63 9.94 12.84 -15.64
CA LYS A 63 8.54 12.67 -16.07
C LYS A 63 7.80 11.60 -15.26
N ILE A 64 8.00 11.60 -13.96
CA ILE A 64 7.27 10.75 -13.02
C ILE A 64 5.92 11.43 -12.76
N GLU A 65 4.83 10.77 -13.12
CA GLU A 65 3.47 11.25 -12.95
C GLU A 65 2.86 10.76 -11.64
N GLU A 66 1.69 11.30 -11.26
CA GLU A 66 0.98 10.91 -10.03
C GLU A 66 0.67 9.41 -9.99
N GLN A 67 0.29 8.82 -11.12
CA GLN A 67 0.05 7.38 -11.23
C GLN A 67 1.31 6.55 -10.93
N ASP A 68 2.49 7.01 -11.36
CA ASP A 68 3.75 6.32 -11.09
C ASP A 68 4.06 6.35 -9.59
N ILE A 69 3.79 7.48 -8.93
CA ILE A 69 3.95 7.60 -7.47
C ILE A 69 2.99 6.65 -6.75
N GLU A 70 1.71 6.61 -7.16
CA GLU A 70 0.74 5.68 -6.61
C GLU A 70 1.18 4.22 -6.80
N ASP A 71 1.70 3.86 -7.97
CA ASP A 71 2.16 2.51 -8.28
C ASP A 71 3.39 2.15 -7.43
N ILE A 72 4.35 3.05 -7.28
CA ILE A 72 5.53 2.86 -6.40
C ILE A 72 5.09 2.69 -4.95
N LEU A 73 4.16 3.52 -4.48
CA LEU A 73 3.61 3.43 -3.13
C LEU A 73 2.69 2.22 -2.97
N THR A 74 2.25 1.55 -4.03
CA THR A 74 1.39 0.36 -3.97
C THR A 74 2.19 -0.94 -4.03
N TYR A 75 3.19 -1.00 -4.92
CA TYR A 75 3.91 -2.23 -5.26
C TYR A 75 5.39 -2.22 -4.85
N GLY A 76 5.90 -1.11 -4.31
CA GLY A 76 7.28 -0.99 -3.85
C GLY A 76 7.62 -1.87 -2.64
N GLU A 77 8.90 -1.86 -2.29
CA GLU A 77 9.45 -2.55 -1.13
C GLU A 77 10.08 -1.54 -0.17
N VAL A 78 9.66 -1.57 1.09
CA VAL A 78 10.20 -0.73 2.15
C VAL A 78 11.50 -1.34 2.64
N ASN A 79 12.60 -0.62 2.44
CA ASN A 79 13.89 -0.96 3.02
C ASN A 79 13.93 -0.53 4.49
N PHE A 80 13.49 -1.42 5.38
CA PHE A 80 13.47 -1.18 6.83
C PHE A 80 14.87 -0.99 7.44
N SER A 81 15.93 -1.41 6.76
CA SER A 81 17.31 -1.26 7.25
C SER A 81 17.81 0.17 7.09
N GLU A 82 17.36 0.85 6.05
CA GLU A 82 17.70 2.26 5.77
C GLU A 82 16.63 3.24 6.28
N SER A 83 15.51 2.73 6.78
CA SER A 83 14.41 3.52 7.32
C SER A 83 14.58 3.83 8.82
N ASP A 84 14.23 5.05 9.23
CA ASP A 84 14.10 5.40 10.65
C ASP A 84 12.65 5.22 11.11
N THR A 85 12.38 4.03 11.66
CA THR A 85 11.05 3.63 12.14
C THR A 85 10.70 4.11 13.54
N HIS A 86 11.67 4.70 14.27
CA HIS A 86 11.52 5.13 15.66
C HIS A 86 11.54 6.65 15.82
N ALA A 87 11.83 7.40 14.77
CA ALA A 87 11.76 8.85 14.78
C ALA A 87 10.37 9.35 15.17
N GLU A 88 10.34 10.27 16.14
CA GLU A 88 9.15 11.02 16.55
C GLU A 88 9.34 12.51 16.20
N PRO A 89 8.31 13.22 15.71
CA PRO A 89 6.92 12.78 15.57
C PRO A 89 6.62 12.04 14.25
N CYS A 90 7.58 11.99 13.33
CA CYS A 90 7.39 11.40 12.00
C CYS A 90 8.48 10.38 11.72
N ARG A 91 8.06 9.24 11.17
CA ARG A 91 8.94 8.14 10.79
C ARG A 91 9.42 8.33 9.36
N THR A 92 10.65 7.95 9.04
CA THR A 92 11.19 8.08 7.69
C THR A 92 11.35 6.70 7.07
N TYR A 93 10.75 6.50 5.90
CA TYR A 93 10.76 5.24 5.17
C TYR A 93 11.47 5.39 3.83
N VAL A 94 12.36 4.45 3.55
CA VAL A 94 13.02 4.28 2.26
C VAL A 94 12.25 3.21 1.48
N ILE A 95 11.73 3.58 0.32
CA ILE A 95 10.91 2.72 -0.54
C ILE A 95 11.65 2.53 -1.85
N GLU A 96 11.90 1.29 -2.21
CA GLU A 96 12.57 0.88 -3.45
C GLU A 96 11.55 0.27 -4.41
N ALA A 97 11.65 0.62 -5.69
CA ALA A 97 10.83 0.03 -6.74
C ALA A 97 11.58 0.00 -8.06
N ILE A 98 11.05 -0.77 -9.02
CA ILE A 98 11.49 -0.74 -10.40
C ILE A 98 10.48 0.08 -11.19
N TRP A 99 10.93 1.18 -11.77
CA TRP A 99 10.14 2.06 -12.62
C TRP A 99 10.84 2.26 -13.95
N ASN A 100 10.18 1.95 -15.06
CA ASN A 100 10.75 2.03 -16.41
C ASN A 100 12.14 1.37 -16.55
N GLU A 101 12.27 0.13 -16.06
CA GLU A 101 13.51 -0.67 -16.06
C GLU A 101 14.67 -0.06 -15.23
N LYS A 102 14.39 0.97 -14.44
CA LYS A 102 15.34 1.65 -13.55
C LYS A 102 14.97 1.45 -12.10
N ASN A 103 15.98 1.48 -11.23
CA ASN A 103 15.73 1.42 -9.80
C ASN A 103 15.41 2.82 -9.31
N ILE A 104 14.25 2.97 -8.68
CA ILE A 104 13.82 4.21 -8.06
C ILE A 104 13.73 4.04 -6.55
N THR A 105 14.24 5.03 -5.84
CA THR A 105 14.23 5.07 -4.38
C THR A 105 13.53 6.34 -3.93
N PHE A 106 12.47 6.18 -3.15
CA PHE A 106 11.76 7.28 -2.48
C PHE A 106 12.14 7.32 -1.01
N THR A 107 12.41 8.52 -0.51
CA THR A 107 12.49 8.78 0.94
C THR A 107 11.24 9.53 1.34
N VAL A 108 10.37 8.87 2.10
CA VAL A 108 9.08 9.41 2.53
C VAL A 108 9.08 9.56 4.04
N LYS A 109 8.78 10.77 4.50
CA LYS A 109 8.52 11.06 5.91
C LYS A 109 7.03 10.92 6.19
N ASN A 110 6.67 9.91 6.97
CA ASN A 110 5.30 9.60 7.34
C ASN A 110 4.99 10.14 8.75
N CYS A 111 4.17 11.18 8.81
CA CYS A 111 3.64 11.78 10.04
C CYS A 111 2.21 11.28 10.30
N PRO A 112 1.62 11.53 11.48
CA PRO A 112 0.25 11.10 11.79
C PRO A 112 -0.83 11.64 10.85
N ASP A 113 -0.65 12.86 10.31
CA ASP A 113 -1.66 13.54 9.49
C ASP A 113 -1.28 13.66 8.00
N TYR A 114 0.01 13.54 7.66
CA TYR A 114 0.51 13.74 6.30
C TYR A 114 1.75 12.89 6.02
N ALA A 115 2.00 12.61 4.74
CA ALA A 115 3.21 11.98 4.26
C ALA A 115 3.94 12.93 3.31
N LEU A 116 5.23 13.16 3.52
CA LEU A 116 6.05 14.06 2.72
C LEU A 116 7.11 13.27 1.95
N LEU A 117 7.11 13.38 0.62
CA LEU A 117 8.18 12.88 -0.22
C LEU A 117 9.38 13.84 -0.15
N GLU A 118 10.37 13.49 0.65
CA GLU A 118 11.55 14.33 0.92
C GLU A 118 12.60 14.22 -0.21
N ASN A 119 12.79 13.02 -0.75
CA ASN A 119 13.81 12.78 -1.77
C ASN A 119 13.41 11.66 -2.74
N VAL A 120 13.92 11.78 -3.97
CA VAL A 120 13.76 10.82 -5.07
C VAL A 120 15.12 10.59 -5.69
N SER A 121 15.53 9.32 -5.80
CA SER A 121 16.74 8.93 -6.53
C SER A 121 16.34 7.94 -7.63
N VAL A 122 16.80 8.18 -8.85
CA VAL A 122 16.60 7.28 -10.00
C VAL A 122 17.99 6.83 -10.46
N ASN A 123 18.24 5.52 -10.41
CA ASN A 123 19.49 4.87 -10.82
C ASN A 123 19.31 4.09 -12.12
#